data_AF-A0A1H2H5E1-F1
#
_entry.id   AF-A0A1H2H5E1-F1
#
_cell.length_a   1.000
_cell.length_b   1.000
_cell.length_c   1.000
_cell.angle_alpha   90.00
_cell.angle_beta   90.00
_cell.angle_gamma   90.00
#
_symmetry.space_group_name_H-M   'P 1'
#
loop_
_entity.id
_entity.type
_entity.pdbx_description
1 polymer ?
#
loop_
_entity_poly.entity_id
_entity_poly.type
_entity_poly.pdbx_seq_one_letter_code
_entity_poly.pdbx_strand_id
1 'polypeptide(L)'
;MLSCQELTFFKEYRCDLHVVLVAFEVLSYLLKFNSKQKKKLKNSLLGSHKKTRIIMSDNPYNQSHIKHGQITGNEKINRFICCFFEYLCEEDQRKFRREFRHLPPESDQTMHTLRELIIGAHLSANGFQVRHDYAIDNQTPDWCIFDDELAVIGIVELTNFHIDKATEIEIRKKSKLKENFVYWRDGNKNNVDRLYHCIEVKAQAYRSQALSLEVPYVVAVFGTWETAVDFDEICSCLFGSETGLFDLYPEMSGVLYFVEQNALRYLFNYAENPNALQPINMPTGIFPPDAT
;
A
#
# COMPACT_ATOMS: atom_id res chain seq x y z
N MET A 1 -17.02 15.74 -20.44
CA MET A 1 -16.93 14.46 -21.16
C MET A 1 -15.47 14.07 -21.08
N LEU A 2 -15.15 12.81 -20.75
CA LEU A 2 -13.77 12.34 -20.96
C LEU A 2 -13.50 12.40 -22.47
N SER A 3 -12.34 12.87 -22.87
CA SER A 3 -11.96 12.97 -24.28
C SER A 3 -11.77 11.58 -24.86
N CYS A 4 -11.93 11.41 -26.17
CA CYS A 4 -11.69 10.13 -26.84
C CYS A 4 -10.28 9.58 -26.60
N GLN A 5 -9.30 10.41 -26.21
CA GLN A 5 -7.92 9.99 -25.90
C GLN A 5 -7.82 9.25 -24.55
N GLU A 6 -8.63 9.63 -23.56
CA GLU A 6 -8.63 8.99 -22.23
C GLU A 6 -9.25 7.58 -22.26
N LEU A 7 -10.15 7.32 -23.21
CA LEU A 7 -10.71 5.97 -23.45
C LEU A 7 -9.75 5.07 -24.24
N THR A 8 -8.82 5.65 -25.02
CA THR A 8 -7.78 4.89 -25.74
C THR A 8 -6.72 4.37 -24.78
N PHE A 9 -6.38 5.16 -23.74
CA PHE A 9 -5.45 4.76 -22.68
C PHE A 9 -5.87 3.45 -21.98
N PHE A 10 -7.15 3.31 -21.61
CA PHE A 10 -7.64 2.05 -21.00
C PHE A 10 -7.74 0.88 -21.98
N LYS A 11 -7.84 1.14 -23.29
CA LYS A 11 -7.86 0.10 -24.33
C LYS A 11 -6.47 -0.45 -24.64
N GLU A 12 -5.43 0.39 -24.59
CA GLU A 12 -4.04 -0.03 -24.87
C GLU A 12 -3.46 -0.94 -23.77
N TYR A 13 -3.88 -0.77 -22.51
CA TYR A 13 -3.37 -1.58 -21.39
C TYR A 13 -4.10 -2.90 -21.13
N ARG A 14 -5.03 -3.34 -22.01
CA ARG A 14 -5.89 -4.53 -21.79
C ARG A 14 -6.45 -4.62 -20.35
N CYS A 15 -6.74 -3.49 -19.72
CA CYS A 15 -7.31 -3.51 -18.38
C CYS A 15 -8.70 -4.13 -18.46
N ASP A 16 -8.96 -5.09 -17.56
CA ASP A 16 -10.28 -5.70 -17.42
C ASP A 16 -11.35 -4.60 -17.27
N LEU A 17 -12.50 -4.78 -17.91
CA LEU A 17 -13.64 -3.88 -17.80
C LEU A 17 -14.03 -3.66 -16.32
N HIS A 18 -13.76 -4.66 -15.47
CA HIS A 18 -13.92 -4.55 -14.02
C HIS A 18 -12.99 -3.49 -13.39
N VAL A 19 -11.72 -3.43 -13.81
CA VAL A 19 -10.74 -2.43 -13.34
C VAL A 19 -11.19 -1.01 -13.72
N VAL A 20 -11.71 -0.82 -14.94
CA VAL A 20 -12.23 0.47 -15.41
C VAL A 20 -13.45 0.91 -14.58
N LEU A 21 -14.34 -0.03 -14.25
CA LEU A 21 -15.54 0.23 -13.45
C LEU A 21 -15.21 0.53 -11.98
N VAL A 22 -14.21 -0.13 -11.42
CA VAL A 22 -13.77 0.10 -10.04
C VAL A 22 -12.99 1.40 -9.91
N ALA A 23 -12.06 1.69 -10.83
CA ALA A 23 -11.40 2.99 -10.91
C ALA A 23 -12.44 4.11 -11.08
N PHE A 24 -13.51 3.88 -11.85
CA PHE A 24 -14.63 4.80 -11.96
C PHE A 24 -15.39 4.99 -10.64
N GLU A 25 -15.65 3.93 -9.86
CA GLU A 25 -16.32 4.08 -8.57
C GLU A 25 -15.47 4.87 -7.58
N VAL A 26 -14.16 4.60 -7.54
CA VAL A 26 -13.18 5.33 -6.71
C VAL A 26 -13.10 6.80 -7.14
N LEU A 27 -12.95 7.09 -8.44
CA LEU A 27 -12.98 8.46 -8.97
C LEU A 27 -14.32 9.16 -8.68
N SER A 28 -15.44 8.44 -8.74
CA SER A 28 -16.76 9.01 -8.46
C SER A 28 -16.96 9.34 -6.98
N TYR A 29 -16.27 8.63 -6.10
CA TYR A 29 -16.22 8.85 -4.66
C TYR A 29 -15.32 10.06 -4.35
N LEU A 30 -14.10 10.09 -4.90
CA LEU A 30 -13.13 11.17 -4.71
C LEU A 30 -13.59 12.52 -5.29
N LEU A 31 -14.34 12.51 -6.40
CA LEU A 31 -14.78 13.73 -7.10
C LEU A 31 -16.20 14.20 -6.76
N LYS A 32 -16.87 13.57 -5.77
CA LYS A 32 -18.24 13.92 -5.33
C LYS A 32 -19.27 14.06 -6.46
N PHE A 33 -19.26 13.16 -7.46
CA PHE A 33 -20.24 13.23 -8.55
C PHE A 33 -21.67 13.05 -8.04
N ASN A 34 -22.60 13.85 -8.54
CA ASN A 34 -24.02 13.66 -8.24
C ASN A 34 -24.61 12.45 -9.01
N SER A 35 -25.76 11.95 -8.56
CA SER A 35 -26.41 10.76 -9.10
C SER A 35 -26.67 10.83 -10.61
N LYS A 36 -26.99 12.02 -11.13
CA LYS A 36 -27.22 12.27 -12.56
C LYS A 36 -25.93 12.18 -13.39
N GLN A 37 -24.81 12.68 -12.84
CA GLN A 37 -23.48 12.58 -13.46
C GLN A 37 -22.97 11.14 -13.46
N LYS A 38 -23.12 10.41 -12.35
CA LYS A 38 -22.76 8.98 -12.25
C LYS A 38 -23.49 8.15 -13.30
N LYS A 39 -24.81 8.35 -13.45
CA LYS A 39 -25.64 7.63 -14.42
C LYS A 39 -25.25 7.93 -15.88
N LYS A 40 -25.00 9.20 -16.22
CA LYS A 40 -24.62 9.60 -17.59
C LYS A 40 -23.28 9.01 -18.01
N LEU A 41 -22.30 8.97 -17.10
CA LEU A 41 -20.95 8.49 -17.38
C LEU A 41 -20.89 6.95 -17.41
N LYS A 42 -21.61 6.26 -16.51
CA LYS A 42 -21.79 4.79 -16.55
C LYS A 42 -22.44 4.32 -17.85
N ASN A 43 -23.46 5.03 -18.33
CA ASN A 43 -24.10 4.74 -19.62
C ASN A 43 -23.17 5.00 -20.83
N SER A 44 -22.25 5.96 -20.72
CA SER A 44 -21.25 6.23 -21.76
C SER A 44 -20.18 5.15 -21.84
N LEU A 45 -19.78 4.57 -20.70
CA LEU A 45 -18.80 3.48 -20.62
C LEU A 45 -19.39 2.14 -21.09
N LEU A 46 -20.67 1.90 -20.81
CA LEU A 46 -21.39 0.70 -21.24
C LEU A 46 -21.90 0.77 -22.70
N GLY A 47 -21.94 1.96 -23.29
CA GLY A 47 -22.54 2.21 -24.61
C GLY A 47 -21.75 1.68 -25.82
N SER A 48 -20.52 1.20 -25.63
CA SER A 48 -19.62 0.75 -26.70
C SER A 48 -19.44 -0.77 -26.80
N HIS A 49 -20.07 -1.55 -25.92
CA HIS A 49 -20.04 -3.01 -26.01
C HIS A 49 -21.45 -3.58 -26.27
N LYS A 50 -21.61 -4.28 -27.40
CA LYS A 50 -22.80 -5.10 -27.68
C LYS A 50 -23.07 -5.98 -26.46
N LYS A 51 -24.33 -6.00 -26.01
CA LYS A 51 -24.88 -6.79 -24.89
C LYS A 51 -24.29 -8.20 -24.84
N THR A 52 -23.19 -8.38 -24.12
CA THR A 52 -22.87 -9.66 -23.49
C THR A 52 -23.71 -9.70 -22.23
N ARG A 53 -24.65 -10.64 -22.18
CA ARG A 53 -25.45 -10.92 -20.99
C ARG A 53 -24.48 -11.54 -19.97
N ILE A 54 -23.80 -10.71 -19.19
CA ILE A 54 -23.05 -11.17 -18.02
C ILE A 54 -24.12 -11.64 -17.03
N ILE A 55 -24.34 -12.94 -16.98
CA ILE A 55 -24.99 -13.58 -15.84
C ILE A 55 -24.03 -13.32 -14.69
N MET A 56 -24.39 -12.41 -13.80
CA MET A 56 -23.70 -12.29 -12.52
C MET A 56 -24.00 -13.60 -11.79
N SER A 57 -23.09 -14.55 -11.89
CA SER A 57 -23.08 -15.71 -11.01
C SER A 57 -22.98 -15.19 -9.58
N ASP A 58 -23.80 -15.74 -8.70
CA ASP A 58 -23.84 -15.40 -7.29
C ASP A 58 -22.42 -15.31 -6.72
N ASN A 59 -22.10 -14.12 -6.21
CA ASN A 59 -20.83 -13.85 -5.54
C ASN A 59 -20.74 -14.78 -4.31
N PRO A 60 -19.75 -15.67 -4.21
CA PRO A 60 -19.64 -16.63 -3.11
C PRO A 60 -19.37 -15.97 -1.74
N TYR A 61 -19.16 -14.66 -1.67
CA TYR A 61 -18.93 -13.92 -0.41
C TYR A 61 -20.20 -13.50 0.34
N ASN A 62 -21.35 -14.11 0.06
CA ASN A 62 -22.56 -13.86 0.83
C ASN A 62 -22.81 -15.03 1.80
N GLN A 63 -22.75 -14.72 3.11
CA GLN A 63 -23.14 -15.56 4.28
C GLN A 63 -22.03 -16.13 5.18
N SER A 64 -21.06 -15.30 5.58
CA SER A 64 -20.70 -15.30 7.00
C SER A 64 -21.23 -14.01 7.60
N HIS A 65 -22.10 -14.12 8.61
CA HIS A 65 -22.45 -12.97 9.45
C HIS A 65 -21.18 -12.52 10.18
N ILE A 66 -20.43 -11.61 9.56
CA ILE A 66 -19.20 -11.07 10.12
C ILE A 66 -19.59 -10.38 11.44
N LYS A 67 -19.25 -10.99 12.58
CA LYS A 67 -19.48 -10.52 13.96
C LYS A 67 -18.65 -9.26 14.31
N HIS A 68 -18.20 -8.53 13.31
CA HIS A 68 -17.30 -7.40 13.48
C HIS A 68 -18.13 -6.14 13.33
N GLY A 69 -18.39 -5.48 14.45
CA GLY A 69 -19.07 -4.18 14.46
C GLY A 69 -18.41 -3.17 13.52
N GLN A 70 -19.17 -2.15 13.14
CA GLN A 70 -18.74 -1.11 12.22
C GLN A 70 -17.44 -0.43 12.71
N ILE A 71 -16.34 -0.58 11.96
CA ILE A 71 -15.02 -0.01 12.29
C ILE A 71 -14.93 1.45 11.81
N THR A 72 -15.42 1.72 10.61
CA THR A 72 -15.46 3.01 9.92
C THR A 72 -16.88 3.30 9.42
N GLY A 73 -17.17 4.56 9.11
CA GLY A 73 -18.43 4.96 8.47
C GLY A 73 -18.67 4.36 7.07
N ASN A 74 -17.66 3.73 6.46
CA ASN A 74 -17.69 3.24 5.09
C ASN A 74 -17.68 1.70 5.05
N GLU A 75 -18.77 1.09 4.61
CA GLU A 75 -18.94 -0.37 4.58
C GLU A 75 -17.88 -1.09 3.73
N LYS A 76 -17.44 -0.48 2.62
CA LYS A 76 -16.41 -1.08 1.75
C LYS A 76 -15.05 -1.11 2.46
N ILE A 77 -14.67 -0.03 3.13
CA ILE A 77 -13.42 0.04 3.92
C ILE A 77 -13.49 -0.94 5.10
N ASN A 78 -14.65 -1.09 5.74
CA ASN A 78 -14.80 -2.07 6.82
C ASN A 78 -14.63 -3.50 6.35
N ARG A 79 -15.24 -3.85 5.22
CA ARG A 79 -15.10 -5.19 4.64
C ARG A 79 -13.63 -5.47 4.34
N PHE A 80 -12.96 -4.49 3.75
CA PHE A 80 -11.54 -4.57 3.43
C PHE A 80 -10.64 -4.76 4.66
N ILE A 81 -10.82 -3.95 5.70
CA ILE A 81 -10.09 -4.12 6.97
C ILE A 81 -10.34 -5.53 7.54
N CYS A 82 -11.59 -6.00 7.49
CA CYS A 82 -11.93 -7.34 7.97
C CYS A 82 -11.23 -8.45 7.17
N CYS A 83 -11.07 -8.31 5.84
CA CYS A 83 -10.34 -9.28 5.04
C CYS A 83 -8.89 -9.45 5.51
N PHE A 84 -8.20 -8.36 5.88
CA PHE A 84 -6.82 -8.48 6.38
C PHE A 84 -6.74 -9.03 7.81
N PHE A 85 -7.76 -8.76 8.63
CA PHE A 85 -7.82 -9.34 9.96
C PHE A 85 -7.88 -10.87 9.96
N GLU A 86 -8.35 -11.50 8.88
CA GLU A 86 -8.35 -12.96 8.74
C GLU A 86 -6.93 -13.56 8.78
N TYR A 87 -5.90 -12.76 8.48
CA TYR A 87 -4.50 -13.19 8.52
C TYR A 87 -3.80 -12.89 9.85
N LEU A 88 -4.42 -12.11 10.74
CA LEU A 88 -3.79 -11.67 11.99
C LEU A 88 -4.31 -12.43 13.20
N CYS A 89 -3.48 -12.54 14.24
CA CYS A 89 -3.91 -13.07 15.53
C CYS A 89 -4.97 -12.15 16.20
N GLU A 90 -5.80 -12.70 17.09
CA GLU A 90 -6.89 -11.96 17.73
C GLU A 90 -6.39 -10.74 18.54
N GLU A 91 -5.18 -10.80 19.08
CA GLU A 91 -4.59 -9.68 19.82
C GLU A 91 -4.35 -8.46 18.93
N ASP A 92 -3.67 -8.63 17.80
CA ASP A 92 -3.37 -7.53 16.88
C ASP A 92 -4.65 -7.03 16.20
N GLN A 93 -5.59 -7.91 15.87
CA GLN A 93 -6.91 -7.50 15.41
C GLN A 93 -7.59 -6.55 16.42
N ARG A 94 -7.50 -6.83 17.73
CA ARG A 94 -8.09 -5.96 18.75
C ARG A 94 -7.38 -4.60 18.83
N LYS A 95 -6.04 -4.57 18.67
CA LYS A 95 -5.25 -3.32 18.63
C LYS A 95 -5.70 -2.43 17.47
N PHE A 96 -5.67 -2.95 16.23
CA PHE A 96 -6.11 -2.21 15.05
C PHE A 96 -7.57 -1.74 15.16
N ARG A 97 -8.49 -2.60 15.63
CA ARG A 97 -9.90 -2.20 15.85
C ARG A 97 -10.03 -1.05 16.84
N ARG A 98 -9.15 -0.96 17.85
CA ARG A 98 -9.12 0.14 18.80
C ARG A 98 -8.58 1.39 18.11
N GLU A 99 -7.47 1.30 17.40
CA GLU A 99 -6.89 2.45 16.69
C GLU A 99 -7.87 3.05 15.68
N PHE A 100 -8.40 2.24 14.74
CA PHE A 100 -9.32 2.74 13.73
C PHE A 100 -10.58 3.41 14.29
N ARG A 101 -11.04 3.03 15.49
CA ARG A 101 -12.18 3.70 16.15
C ARG A 101 -11.87 5.12 16.61
N HIS A 102 -10.61 5.40 16.96
CA HIS A 102 -10.18 6.70 17.46
C HIS A 102 -9.63 7.60 16.37
N LEU A 103 -9.26 7.04 15.21
CA LEU A 103 -8.73 7.80 14.10
C LEU A 103 -9.85 8.55 13.35
N PRO A 104 -9.63 9.83 12.98
CA PRO A 104 -10.57 10.55 12.11
C PRO A 104 -10.67 9.84 10.75
N PRO A 105 -11.89 9.63 10.21
CA PRO A 105 -12.05 9.06 8.89
C PRO A 105 -11.25 9.84 7.84
N GLU A 106 -10.62 9.12 6.89
CA GLU A 106 -9.89 9.71 5.76
C GLU A 106 -8.68 10.58 6.16
N SER A 107 -8.10 10.37 7.35
CA SER A 107 -6.84 11.01 7.77
C SER A 107 -5.60 10.27 7.25
N ASP A 108 -4.48 10.98 7.12
CA ASP A 108 -3.17 10.39 6.80
C ASP A 108 -2.80 9.28 7.79
N GLN A 109 -3.12 9.47 9.07
CA GLN A 109 -2.92 8.46 10.10
C GLN A 109 -3.76 7.20 9.85
N THR A 110 -5.01 7.33 9.40
CA THR A 110 -5.85 6.16 9.04
C THR A 110 -5.22 5.38 7.91
N MET A 111 -4.67 6.07 6.91
CA MET A 111 -4.00 5.41 5.78
C MET A 111 -2.68 4.77 6.19
N HIS A 112 -1.93 5.38 7.12
CA HIS A 112 -0.72 4.79 7.70
C HIS A 112 -1.03 3.49 8.45
N THR A 113 -1.98 3.52 9.39
CA THR A 113 -2.42 2.33 10.14
C THR A 113 -2.99 1.24 9.23
N LEU A 114 -3.66 1.63 8.14
CA LEU A 114 -4.13 0.67 7.13
C LEU A 114 -2.97 -0.02 6.40
N ARG A 115 -1.91 0.72 6.08
CA ARG A 115 -0.72 0.16 5.41
C ARG A 115 0.09 -0.74 6.33
N GLU A 116 0.18 -0.39 7.62
CA GLU A 116 0.74 -1.30 8.64
C GLU A 116 -0.06 -2.61 8.68
N LEU A 117 -1.39 -2.54 8.77
CA LEU A 117 -2.26 -3.71 8.71
C LEU A 117 -2.01 -4.57 7.46
N ILE A 118 -1.88 -3.94 6.29
CA ILE A 118 -1.62 -4.64 5.01
C ILE A 118 -0.28 -5.38 5.06
N ILE A 119 0.78 -4.76 5.59
CA ILE A 119 2.10 -5.41 5.73
C ILE A 119 2.02 -6.61 6.65
N GLY A 120 1.47 -6.45 7.85
CA GLY A 120 1.37 -7.56 8.79
C GLY A 120 0.56 -8.72 8.24
N ALA A 121 -0.57 -8.43 7.59
CA ALA A 121 -1.39 -9.44 6.95
C ALA A 121 -0.63 -10.15 5.81
N HIS A 122 0.13 -9.42 4.98
CA HIS A 122 0.97 -10.01 3.93
C HIS A 122 2.06 -10.91 4.52
N LEU A 123 2.75 -10.48 5.58
CA LEU A 123 3.77 -11.27 6.26
C LEU A 123 3.17 -12.54 6.87
N SER A 124 2.06 -12.42 7.62
CA SER A 124 1.36 -13.57 8.20
C SER A 124 0.83 -14.55 7.15
N ALA A 125 0.29 -14.05 6.04
CA ALA A 125 -0.17 -14.89 4.93
C ALA A 125 0.96 -15.72 4.30
N ASN A 126 2.20 -15.25 4.43
CA ASN A 126 3.40 -15.92 3.93
C ASN A 126 4.16 -16.68 5.05
N GLY A 127 3.50 -16.95 6.17
CA GLY A 127 4.00 -17.86 7.22
C GLY A 127 4.85 -17.20 8.31
N PHE A 128 5.05 -15.88 8.29
CA PHE A 128 5.74 -15.20 9.37
C PHE A 128 4.84 -15.06 10.60
N GLN A 129 5.39 -15.36 11.78
CA GLN A 129 4.75 -15.02 13.05
C GLN A 129 5.09 -13.58 13.38
N VAL A 130 4.13 -12.66 13.23
CA VAL A 130 4.38 -11.23 13.43
C VAL A 130 3.52 -10.66 14.55
N ARG A 131 4.02 -9.62 15.21
CA ARG A 131 3.26 -8.83 16.20
C ARG A 131 3.40 -7.35 15.90
N HIS A 132 2.27 -6.67 15.88
CA HIS A 132 2.17 -5.22 15.71
C HIS A 132 2.47 -4.52 17.03
N ASP A 133 3.17 -3.38 16.96
CA ASP A 133 3.50 -2.55 18.13
C ASP A 133 4.09 -3.36 19.30
N TYR A 134 5.06 -4.24 19.00
CA TYR A 134 5.77 -4.98 20.03
C TYR A 134 6.98 -4.19 20.51
N ALA A 135 7.04 -3.90 21.81
CA ALA A 135 8.12 -3.11 22.37
C ALA A 135 9.41 -3.93 22.46
N ILE A 136 10.48 -3.39 21.87
CA ILE A 136 11.84 -3.88 22.01
C ILE A 136 12.63 -2.80 22.75
N ASP A 137 13.02 -3.11 23.98
CA ASP A 137 13.57 -2.17 24.95
C ASP A 137 12.64 -0.95 25.15
N ASN A 138 12.90 0.14 24.43
CA ASN A 138 12.17 1.42 24.50
C ASN A 138 11.68 1.91 23.13
N GLN A 139 11.78 1.10 22.08
CA GLN A 139 11.25 1.41 20.76
C GLN A 139 10.15 0.42 20.39
N THR A 140 9.29 0.81 19.46
CA THR A 140 8.13 0.01 19.04
C THR A 140 8.11 0.01 17.52
N PRO A 141 8.79 -0.95 16.87
CA PRO A 141 8.69 -1.09 15.43
C PRO A 141 7.25 -1.37 15.01
N ASP A 142 6.90 -1.00 13.78
CA ASP A 142 5.58 -1.30 13.24
C ASP A 142 5.27 -2.80 13.29
N TRP A 143 6.26 -3.64 12.98
CA TRP A 143 6.16 -5.10 13.11
C TRP A 143 7.44 -5.74 13.61
N CYS A 144 7.29 -6.72 14.50
CA CYS A 144 8.34 -7.65 14.89
C CYS A 144 8.00 -9.06 14.39
N ILE A 145 9.00 -9.79 13.91
CA ILE A 145 8.90 -11.19 13.48
C ILE A 145 9.42 -12.07 14.61
N PHE A 146 8.74 -13.19 14.86
CA PHE A 146 9.03 -14.13 15.93
C PHE A 146 9.31 -15.53 15.38
N ASP A 147 10.12 -16.28 16.12
CA ASP A 147 10.22 -17.74 15.97
C ASP A 147 9.18 -18.48 16.83
N ASP A 148 9.27 -19.81 16.84
CA ASP A 148 8.39 -20.69 17.61
C ASP A 148 8.58 -20.55 19.14
N GLU A 149 9.72 -20.01 19.59
CA GLU A 149 10.03 -19.77 21.00
C GLU A 149 9.58 -18.38 21.45
N LEU A 150 8.92 -17.61 20.56
CA LEU A 150 8.51 -16.23 20.78
C LEU A 150 9.71 -15.29 21.03
N ALA A 151 10.89 -15.62 20.52
CA ALA A 151 12.01 -14.69 20.44
C ALA A 151 11.85 -13.80 19.19
N VAL A 152 12.24 -12.53 19.32
CA VAL A 152 12.26 -11.61 18.17
C VAL A 152 13.40 -12.04 17.23
N ILE A 153 13.06 -12.35 15.98
CA ILE A 153 13.99 -12.76 14.93
C ILE A 153 13.99 -11.79 13.73
N GLY A 154 13.29 -10.67 13.81
CA GLY A 154 13.30 -9.67 12.74
C GLY A 154 12.47 -8.44 13.05
N ILE A 155 12.83 -7.33 12.42
CA ILE A 155 12.16 -6.04 12.56
C ILE A 155 11.71 -5.57 11.17
N VAL A 156 10.48 -5.08 11.06
CA VAL A 156 9.96 -4.43 9.84
C VAL A 156 9.37 -3.08 10.21
N GLU A 157 9.86 -2.02 9.57
CA GLU A 157 9.44 -0.64 9.82
C GLU A 157 8.91 0.00 8.53
N LEU A 158 7.71 0.57 8.58
CA LEU A 158 7.04 1.22 7.47
C LEU A 158 7.44 2.69 7.35
N THR A 159 7.69 3.12 6.12
CA THR A 159 7.61 4.52 5.72
C THR A 159 6.69 4.74 4.54
N ASN A 160 5.94 5.84 4.59
CA ASN A 160 5.05 6.25 3.52
C ASN A 160 5.73 7.30 2.68
N PHE A 161 6.00 6.99 1.41
CA PHE A 161 6.51 7.99 0.49
C PHE A 161 5.36 8.83 -0.07
N HIS A 162 5.22 10.05 0.45
CA HIS A 162 4.23 11.02 0.02
C HIS A 162 4.89 12.12 -0.82
N ILE A 163 4.23 12.57 -1.89
CA ILE A 163 4.57 13.84 -2.54
C ILE A 163 4.43 14.98 -1.53
N ASP A 164 5.19 16.06 -1.72
CA ASP A 164 5.00 17.22 -0.88
C ASP A 164 3.60 17.79 -1.06
N LYS A 165 3.08 18.40 0.00
CA LYS A 165 1.70 18.89 0.05
C LYS A 165 1.40 19.93 -1.01
N ALA A 166 2.38 20.73 -1.44
CA ALA A 166 2.17 21.74 -2.46
C ALA A 166 1.91 21.06 -3.82
N THR A 167 2.74 20.08 -4.17
CA THR A 167 2.56 19.23 -5.36
C THR A 167 1.24 18.45 -5.30
N GLU A 168 0.90 17.87 -4.16
CA GLU A 168 -0.38 17.16 -3.95
C GLU A 168 -1.58 18.08 -4.21
N ILE A 169 -1.55 19.30 -3.68
CA ILE A 169 -2.60 20.31 -3.90
C ILE A 169 -2.69 20.67 -5.39
N GLU A 170 -1.56 20.80 -6.09
CA GLU A 170 -1.53 21.10 -7.52
C GLU A 170 -2.12 19.96 -8.36
N ILE A 171 -1.72 18.71 -8.10
CA ILE A 171 -2.26 17.51 -8.77
C ILE A 171 -3.77 17.44 -8.56
N ARG A 172 -4.24 17.62 -7.32
CA ARG A 172 -5.68 17.61 -7.00
C ARG A 172 -6.43 18.74 -7.71
N LYS A 173 -5.84 19.93 -7.86
CA LYS A 173 -6.43 21.03 -8.63
C LYS A 173 -6.56 20.67 -10.11
N LYS A 174 -5.48 20.17 -10.74
CA LYS A 174 -5.49 19.76 -12.16
C LYS A 174 -6.47 18.62 -12.42
N SER A 175 -6.50 17.61 -11.55
CA SER A 175 -7.46 16.50 -11.62
C SER A 175 -8.92 16.97 -11.55
N LYS A 176 -9.24 17.94 -10.67
CA LYS A 176 -10.58 18.54 -10.60
C LYS A 176 -10.98 19.30 -11.86
N LEU A 177 -10.01 19.86 -12.58
CA LEU A 177 -10.24 20.60 -13.83
C LEU A 177 -10.46 19.68 -15.04
N LYS A 178 -10.31 18.35 -14.89
CA LYS A 178 -10.39 17.36 -15.99
C LYS A 178 -9.40 17.63 -17.13
N GLU A 179 -8.35 18.37 -16.82
CA GLU A 179 -7.15 18.36 -17.64
C GLU A 179 -6.50 16.99 -17.44
N ASN A 180 -5.95 16.41 -18.52
CA ASN A 180 -5.37 15.07 -18.57
C ASN A 180 -4.67 14.66 -17.27
N PHE A 181 -4.76 13.38 -16.88
CA PHE A 181 -3.98 12.83 -15.76
C PHE A 181 -2.49 13.17 -15.94
N VAL A 182 -2.03 14.21 -15.23
CA VAL A 182 -0.61 14.58 -15.21
C VAL A 182 0.01 13.81 -14.06
N TYR A 183 0.71 12.72 -14.40
CA TYR A 183 1.73 12.19 -13.49
C TYR A 183 2.74 13.30 -13.27
N TRP A 184 2.90 13.73 -12.03
CA TRP A 184 3.96 14.68 -11.70
C TRP A 184 5.25 13.88 -11.49
N ARG A 185 5.88 13.49 -12.60
CA ARG A 185 7.34 13.43 -12.59
C ARG A 185 7.75 14.87 -12.48
N ASP A 186 8.15 15.26 -11.27
CA ASP A 186 8.79 16.53 -11.06
C ASP A 186 9.82 16.72 -12.19
N GLY A 187 9.73 17.82 -12.94
CA GLY A 187 10.80 18.18 -13.86
C GLY A 187 12.13 18.40 -13.12
N ASN A 188 12.07 18.52 -11.79
CA ASN A 188 13.15 18.53 -10.84
C ASN A 188 13.41 17.11 -10.29
N LYS A 189 14.67 16.71 -10.26
CA LYS A 189 15.14 15.36 -9.83
C LYS A 189 14.94 15.05 -8.34
N ASN A 190 14.10 15.79 -7.63
CA ASN A 190 14.01 15.80 -6.16
C ASN A 190 13.24 14.59 -5.58
N ASN A 191 12.45 13.86 -6.37
CA ASN A 191 11.71 12.71 -5.84
C ASN A 191 12.63 11.57 -5.40
N VAL A 192 13.70 11.30 -6.16
CA VAL A 192 14.69 10.27 -5.80
C VAL A 192 15.45 10.68 -4.54
N ASP A 193 15.88 11.94 -4.43
CA ASP A 193 16.57 12.44 -3.23
C ASP A 193 15.67 12.39 -1.98
N ARG A 194 14.38 12.74 -2.13
CA ARG A 194 13.40 12.65 -1.04
C ARG A 194 13.12 11.19 -0.66
N LEU A 195 13.04 10.30 -1.64
CA LEU A 195 12.84 8.87 -1.42
C LEU A 195 14.04 8.27 -0.70
N TYR A 196 15.24 8.60 -1.16
CA TYR A 196 16.50 8.26 -0.52
C TYR A 196 16.50 8.68 0.96
N HIS A 197 16.21 9.95 1.24
CA HIS A 197 16.21 10.45 2.62
C HIS A 197 15.10 9.82 3.48
N CYS A 198 13.95 9.51 2.88
CA CYS A 198 12.85 8.83 3.55
C CYS A 198 13.25 7.41 4.02
N ILE A 199 13.94 6.66 3.16
CA ILE A 199 14.46 5.32 3.50
C ILE A 199 15.60 5.45 4.51
N GLU A 200 16.51 6.40 4.31
CA GLU A 200 17.64 6.67 5.19
C GLU A 200 17.22 6.96 6.65
N VAL A 201 16.21 7.81 6.83
CA VAL A 201 15.69 8.14 8.18
C VAL A 201 15.19 6.88 8.89
N LYS A 202 14.52 5.98 8.17
CA LYS A 202 14.10 4.69 8.74
C LYS A 202 15.28 3.75 8.96
N ALA A 203 16.23 3.66 8.02
CA ALA A 203 17.46 2.88 8.17
C ALA A 203 18.17 3.16 9.51
N GLN A 204 18.22 4.44 9.89
CA GLN A 204 18.85 4.88 11.14
C GLN A 204 18.03 4.56 12.40
N ALA A 205 16.69 4.54 12.32
CA ALA A 205 15.81 4.49 13.49
C ALA A 205 16.05 3.25 14.37
N TYR A 206 16.18 2.08 13.74
CA TYR A 206 16.35 0.79 14.44
C TYR A 206 17.74 0.18 14.28
N ARG A 207 18.71 0.95 13.78
CA ARG A 207 20.09 0.49 13.57
C ARG A 207 20.70 -0.15 14.82
N SER A 208 20.61 0.53 15.96
CA SER A 208 21.20 0.04 17.21
C SER A 208 20.54 -1.24 17.71
N GLN A 209 19.23 -1.35 17.54
CA GLN A 209 18.42 -2.49 17.99
C GLN A 209 18.73 -3.72 17.13
N ALA A 210 18.71 -3.56 15.81
CA ALA A 210 19.02 -4.63 14.87
C ALA A 210 20.43 -5.20 15.13
N LEU A 211 21.42 -4.33 15.34
CA LEU A 211 22.79 -4.73 15.68
C LEU A 211 22.89 -5.41 17.05
N SER A 212 22.23 -4.87 18.07
CA SER A 212 22.30 -5.41 19.43
C SER A 212 21.59 -6.75 19.58
N LEU A 213 20.52 -6.97 18.83
CA LEU A 213 19.75 -8.22 18.82
C LEU A 213 20.29 -9.23 17.80
N GLU A 214 21.17 -8.80 16.90
CA GLU A 214 21.65 -9.60 15.77
C GLU A 214 20.50 -10.13 14.90
N VAL A 215 19.47 -9.30 14.66
CA VAL A 215 18.29 -9.66 13.86
C VAL A 215 18.21 -8.90 12.53
N PRO A 216 17.61 -9.49 11.49
CA PRO A 216 17.33 -8.79 10.25
C PRO A 216 16.43 -7.57 10.45
N TYR A 217 16.73 -6.50 9.72
CA TYR A 217 15.97 -5.26 9.71
C TYR A 217 15.55 -4.85 8.30
N VAL A 218 14.25 -4.77 8.06
CA VAL A 218 13.68 -4.39 6.76
C VAL A 218 12.91 -3.08 6.86
N VAL A 219 13.15 -2.17 5.92
CA VAL A 219 12.32 -0.98 5.73
C VAL A 219 11.26 -1.29 4.69
N ALA A 220 9.99 -1.24 5.08
CA ALA A 220 8.87 -1.32 4.17
C ALA A 220 8.55 0.09 3.62
N VAL A 221 8.44 0.22 2.30
CA VAL A 221 8.17 1.51 1.66
C VAL A 221 6.85 1.42 0.92
N PHE A 222 5.87 2.23 1.33
CA PHE A 222 4.64 2.39 0.56
C PHE A 222 4.82 3.48 -0.51
N GLY A 223 4.66 3.10 -1.77
CA GLY A 223 4.57 4.03 -2.89
C GLY A 223 3.13 4.43 -3.18
N THR A 224 2.85 5.73 -3.21
CA THR A 224 1.54 6.21 -3.69
C THR A 224 1.51 6.22 -5.22
N TRP A 225 0.34 5.96 -5.81
CA TRP A 225 0.17 6.12 -7.26
C TRP A 225 0.39 7.56 -7.72
N GLU A 226 0.23 8.54 -6.82
CA GLU A 226 0.40 9.98 -7.08
C GLU A 226 1.88 10.38 -7.20
N THR A 227 2.78 9.67 -6.53
CA THR A 227 4.24 9.95 -6.53
C THR A 227 4.98 9.44 -7.75
N ALA A 228 4.35 8.59 -8.57
CA ALA A 228 4.95 7.93 -9.74
C ALA A 228 6.28 7.21 -9.45
N VAL A 229 6.51 6.82 -8.19
CA VAL A 229 7.69 6.03 -7.82
C VAL A 229 7.52 4.61 -8.30
N ASP A 230 8.47 4.12 -9.07
CA ASP A 230 8.56 2.73 -9.46
C ASP A 230 9.67 2.02 -8.68
N PHE A 231 9.73 0.71 -8.84
CA PHE A 231 10.72 -0.10 -8.13
C PHE A 231 12.15 0.15 -8.63
N ASP A 232 12.33 0.66 -9.85
CA ASP A 232 13.66 0.99 -10.38
C ASP A 232 14.23 2.24 -9.69
N GLU A 233 13.38 3.22 -9.38
CA GLU A 233 13.76 4.38 -8.56
C GLU A 233 14.12 3.98 -7.12
N ILE A 234 13.39 3.02 -6.53
CA ILE A 234 13.76 2.40 -5.25
C ILE A 234 15.15 1.78 -5.36
N CYS A 235 15.38 0.89 -6.33
CA CYS A 235 16.68 0.25 -6.54
C CYS A 235 17.82 1.26 -6.76
N SER A 236 17.55 2.36 -7.45
CA SER A 236 18.54 3.42 -7.67
C SER A 236 19.01 4.08 -6.37
N CYS A 237 18.15 4.20 -5.36
CA CYS A 237 18.51 4.67 -4.02
C CYS A 237 19.35 3.65 -3.24
N LEU A 238 19.14 2.35 -3.50
CA LEU A 238 19.70 1.27 -2.69
C LEU A 238 21.08 0.83 -3.16
N PHE A 239 21.29 0.71 -4.47
CA PHE A 239 22.46 0.04 -5.06
C PHE A 239 23.50 0.98 -5.69
N GLY A 240 23.43 2.30 -5.45
CA GLY A 240 24.43 3.23 -5.96
C GLY A 240 25.84 2.93 -5.44
N SER A 241 26.85 2.83 -6.30
CA SER A 241 28.19 2.33 -5.93
C SER A 241 28.99 3.22 -4.96
N GLU A 242 28.58 4.47 -4.74
CA GLU A 242 29.24 5.39 -3.79
C GLU A 242 28.28 5.93 -2.72
N THR A 243 26.98 5.91 -3.01
CA THR A 243 25.94 6.54 -2.18
C THR A 243 24.75 5.63 -1.95
N GLY A 244 24.82 4.35 -2.31
CA GLY A 244 23.72 3.41 -2.12
C GLY A 244 23.50 3.13 -0.64
N LEU A 245 22.24 3.16 -0.22
CA LEU A 245 21.89 2.92 1.19
C LEU A 245 22.37 1.55 1.68
N PHE A 246 22.43 0.54 0.81
CA PHE A 246 22.88 -0.80 1.21
C PHE A 246 24.37 -0.90 1.54
N ASP A 247 25.20 -0.03 0.97
CA ASP A 247 26.62 0.07 1.34
C ASP A 247 26.81 0.83 2.66
N LEU A 248 25.95 1.81 2.94
CA LEU A 248 26.03 2.67 4.12
C LEU A 248 25.39 2.05 5.38
N TYR A 249 24.38 1.19 5.19
CA TYR A 249 23.57 0.59 6.26
C TYR A 249 23.56 -0.94 6.13
N PRO A 250 24.68 -1.64 6.37
CA PRO A 250 24.77 -3.09 6.26
C PRO A 250 23.90 -3.82 7.30
N GLU A 251 23.46 -3.15 8.37
CA GLU A 251 22.46 -3.68 9.29
C GLU A 251 21.07 -3.87 8.67
N MET A 252 20.76 -3.17 7.57
CA MET A 252 19.51 -3.39 6.85
C MET A 252 19.60 -4.64 5.99
N SER A 253 18.65 -5.54 6.14
CA SER A 253 18.53 -6.75 5.33
C SER A 253 17.96 -6.47 3.93
N GLY A 254 17.15 -5.43 3.80
CA GLY A 254 16.56 -5.07 2.52
C GLY A 254 15.44 -4.03 2.63
N VAL A 255 14.78 -3.79 1.50
CA VAL A 255 13.63 -2.89 1.38
C VAL A 255 12.44 -3.63 0.77
N LEU A 256 11.31 -3.63 1.47
CA LEU A 256 10.05 -4.18 0.98
C LEU A 256 9.18 -3.07 0.40
N TYR A 257 9.24 -2.88 -0.92
CA TYR A 257 8.44 -1.90 -1.62
C TYR A 257 7.05 -2.44 -1.93
N PHE A 258 6.01 -1.65 -1.67
CA PHE A 258 4.66 -2.04 -2.06
C PHE A 258 3.78 -0.88 -2.50
N VAL A 259 2.88 -1.17 -3.44
CA VAL A 259 1.98 -0.20 -4.06
C VAL A 259 0.60 -0.80 -4.24
N GLU A 260 -0.43 0.03 -4.18
CA GLU A 260 -1.78 -0.38 -4.57
C GLU A 260 -1.85 -0.53 -6.09
N GLN A 261 -2.22 -1.72 -6.59
CA GLN A 261 -2.41 -1.96 -8.04
C GLN A 261 -3.83 -1.63 -8.48
N ASN A 262 -4.80 -2.25 -7.82
CA ASN A 262 -6.22 -2.07 -8.09
C ASN A 262 -7.00 -2.40 -6.83
N ALA A 263 -7.97 -1.54 -6.52
CA ALA A 263 -8.87 -1.61 -5.37
C ALA A 263 -8.68 -2.85 -4.50
N LEU A 264 -7.90 -2.68 -3.44
CA LEU A 264 -7.68 -3.66 -2.38
C LEU A 264 -6.59 -4.72 -2.66
N ARG A 265 -5.86 -4.64 -3.78
CA ARG A 265 -4.69 -5.47 -4.06
C ARG A 265 -3.42 -4.64 -4.10
N TYR A 266 -2.38 -5.19 -3.49
CA TYR A 266 -1.07 -4.59 -3.34
C TYR A 266 -0.02 -5.47 -4.00
N LEU A 267 0.84 -4.87 -4.82
CA LEU A 267 2.03 -5.53 -5.31
C LEU A 267 3.17 -5.23 -4.36
N PHE A 268 3.80 -6.28 -3.85
CA PHE A 268 5.02 -6.24 -3.06
C PHE A 268 6.21 -6.65 -3.91
N ASN A 269 7.32 -5.93 -3.81
CA ASN A 269 8.63 -6.26 -4.37
C ASN A 269 9.70 -6.07 -3.30
N TYR A 270 10.58 -7.06 -3.15
CA TYR A 270 11.67 -7.00 -2.18
C TYR A 270 13.01 -6.78 -2.87
N ALA A 271 13.74 -5.76 -2.44
CA ALA A 271 15.15 -5.55 -2.78
C ALA A 271 16.00 -6.04 -1.60
N GLU A 272 16.73 -7.13 -1.81
CA GLU A 272 17.66 -7.67 -0.81
C GLU A 272 18.95 -6.86 -0.77
N ASN A 273 19.48 -6.62 0.45
CA ASN A 273 20.79 -6.03 0.62
C ASN A 273 21.88 -7.12 0.51
N PRO A 274 22.73 -7.11 -0.54
CA PRO A 274 23.79 -8.11 -0.71
C PRO A 274 24.88 -8.03 0.36
N ASN A 275 24.95 -6.91 1.08
CA ASN A 275 25.91 -6.65 2.15
C ASN A 275 25.28 -6.76 3.55
N ALA A 276 24.05 -7.31 3.65
CA ALA A 276 23.34 -7.45 4.91
C ALA A 276 24.15 -8.26 5.94
N LEU A 277 24.28 -7.74 7.15
CA LEU A 277 24.83 -8.47 8.29
C LEU A 277 23.93 -9.65 8.69
N GLN A 278 22.61 -9.42 8.62
CA GLN A 278 21.58 -10.39 8.95
C GLN A 278 20.59 -10.46 7.77
N PRO A 279 20.75 -11.36 6.81
CA PRO A 279 19.87 -11.44 5.65
C PRO A 279 18.51 -12.06 6.00
N ILE A 280 17.47 -11.62 5.31
CA ILE A 280 16.15 -12.25 5.34
C ILE A 280 15.51 -12.16 3.96
N ASN A 281 14.80 -13.22 3.57
CA ASN A 281 14.01 -13.23 2.35
C ASN A 281 12.59 -12.80 2.65
N MET A 282 12.17 -11.66 2.10
CA MET A 282 10.79 -11.19 2.23
C MET A 282 9.93 -11.60 1.02
N PRO A 283 8.63 -11.88 1.24
CA PRO A 283 7.74 -12.35 0.19
C PRO A 283 7.39 -11.22 -0.80
N THR A 284 7.53 -11.53 -2.09
CA THR A 284 7.18 -10.67 -3.22
C THR A 284 5.93 -11.22 -3.91
N GLY A 285 5.11 -10.36 -4.52
CA GLY A 285 3.90 -10.77 -5.25
C GLY A 285 2.69 -9.91 -4.94
N ILE A 286 1.52 -10.36 -5.40
CA ILE A 286 0.27 -9.63 -5.22
C ILE A 286 -0.47 -10.17 -3.99
N PHE A 287 -0.94 -9.27 -3.12
CA PHE A 287 -1.68 -9.58 -1.92
C PHE A 287 -2.91 -8.66 -1.72
N PRO A 288 -4.08 -9.19 -1.33
CA PRO A 288 -4.40 -10.62 -1.23
C PRO A 288 -4.50 -11.26 -2.63
N PRO A 289 -4.23 -12.58 -2.74
CA PRO A 289 -4.20 -13.26 -4.03
C PRO A 289 -5.58 -13.28 -4.72
N ASP A 290 -6.65 -13.41 -3.94
CA ASP A 290 -8.01 -13.70 -4.44
C ASP A 290 -9.03 -12.54 -4.28
N ALA A 291 -8.58 -11.31 -4.05
CA ALA A 291 -9.50 -10.17 -4.04
C ALA A 291 -10.04 -9.90 -5.46
N THR A 292 -11.22 -10.44 -5.76
CA THR A 292 -12.02 -10.17 -6.97
C THR A 292 -13.46 -9.84 -6.63
#